data_AF-A0A951T3S2-F1
#
_entry.id   AF-A0A951T3S2-F1
#
_cell.length_a   1.000
_cell.length_b   1.000
_cell.length_c   1.000
_cell.angle_alpha   90.00
_cell.angle_beta   90.00
_cell.angle_gamma   90.00
#
_symmetry.space_group_name_H-M   'P 1'
#
loop_
_entity.id
_entity.type
_entity.pdbx_description
1 polymer ?
#
loop_
_entity_poly.entity_id
_entity_poly.type
_entity_poly.pdbx_seq_one_letter_code
_entity_poly.pdbx_strand_id
1 'polypeptide(L)'
;MTTWTIHEVTDACTMTTGELSQWISRGHFIPSSTPENGNARQFDWRDLACLAVMSALRKHSLLIGELGFITSELREDLEGIEEITASVGLYFFCAGWSDRQPSPTVGLVADEELASVLKHRPATLIIVDVAKAYREAVRAITAQADD
;
A
#
# COMPACT_ATOMS: atom_id res chain seq x y z
N MET A 1 -13.10 14.40 2.16
CA MET A 1 -11.88 13.56 2.09
C MET A 1 -11.04 14.09 0.95
N THR A 2 -9.72 14.20 1.16
CA THR A 2 -8.79 14.54 0.09
C THR A 2 -8.73 13.40 -0.91
N THR A 3 -8.78 13.72 -2.19
CA THR A 3 -8.60 12.77 -3.28
C THR A 3 -7.58 13.30 -4.26
N TRP A 4 -6.93 12.39 -4.97
CA TRP A 4 -5.91 12.71 -5.97
C TRP A 4 -6.23 12.09 -7.32
N THR A 5 -5.73 12.71 -8.36
CA THR A 5 -5.76 12.22 -9.74
C THR A 5 -4.76 11.08 -9.95
N ILE A 6 -4.92 10.37 -11.07
CA ILE A 6 -3.96 9.32 -11.45
C ILE A 6 -2.53 9.86 -11.61
N HIS A 7 -2.36 11.09 -12.10
CA HIS A 7 -1.04 11.69 -12.32
C HIS A 7 -0.34 11.96 -10.98
N GLU A 8 -1.03 12.61 -10.05
CA GLU A 8 -0.50 12.89 -8.71
C GLU A 8 -0.08 11.61 -7.98
N VAL A 9 -0.94 10.58 -7.94
CA VAL A 9 -0.59 9.34 -7.23
C VAL A 9 0.53 8.56 -7.90
N THR A 10 0.58 8.55 -9.24
CA THR A 10 1.61 7.79 -9.97
C THR A 10 2.97 8.44 -9.88
N ASP A 11 3.04 9.76 -10.00
CA ASP A 11 4.29 10.50 -9.81
C ASP A 11 4.80 10.37 -8.37
N ALA A 12 3.92 10.55 -7.37
CA ALA A 12 4.27 10.40 -5.96
C ALA A 12 4.76 8.99 -5.61
N CYS A 13 4.23 7.97 -6.26
CA CYS A 13 4.62 6.57 -6.06
C CYS A 13 5.68 6.09 -7.06
N THR A 14 6.31 6.98 -7.83
CA THR A 14 7.37 6.63 -8.80
C THR A 14 6.95 5.49 -9.74
N MET A 15 5.72 5.56 -10.26
CA MET A 15 5.17 4.61 -11.22
C MET A 15 4.57 5.36 -12.39
N THR A 16 4.35 4.69 -13.52
CA THR A 16 3.68 5.34 -14.66
C THR A 16 2.16 5.16 -14.58
N THR A 17 1.41 6.07 -15.22
CA THR A 17 -0.05 5.93 -15.39
C THR A 17 -0.43 4.66 -16.15
N GLY A 18 0.39 4.25 -17.12
CA GLY A 18 0.22 3.01 -17.87
C GLY A 18 0.39 1.77 -16.99
N GLU A 19 1.41 1.78 -16.11
CA GLU A 19 1.58 0.71 -15.11
C GLU A 19 0.35 0.62 -14.21
N LEU A 20 -0.03 1.69 -13.53
CA LEU A 20 -1.20 1.66 -12.63
C LEU A 20 -2.48 1.21 -13.35
N SER A 21 -2.70 1.67 -14.59
CA SER A 21 -3.83 1.22 -15.41
C SER A 21 -3.81 -0.29 -15.67
N GLN A 22 -2.63 -0.86 -15.93
CA GLN A 22 -2.49 -2.31 -16.12
C GLN A 22 -2.80 -3.08 -14.84
N TRP A 23 -2.32 -2.61 -13.69
CA TRP A 23 -2.59 -3.23 -12.38
C TRP A 23 -4.09 -3.29 -12.10
N ILE A 24 -4.80 -2.20 -12.37
CA ILE A 24 -6.25 -2.12 -12.22
C ILE A 24 -6.95 -3.04 -13.22
N SER A 25 -6.58 -2.99 -14.50
CA SER A 25 -7.23 -3.81 -15.54
C SER A 25 -7.08 -5.32 -15.33
N ARG A 26 -5.99 -5.74 -14.68
CA ARG A 26 -5.69 -7.14 -14.35
C ARG A 26 -6.22 -7.56 -12.98
N GLY A 27 -6.86 -6.66 -12.24
CA GLY A 27 -7.39 -6.92 -10.90
C GLY A 27 -6.32 -7.05 -9.80
N HIS A 28 -5.09 -6.58 -10.05
CA HIS A 28 -4.03 -6.57 -9.03
C HIS A 28 -4.14 -5.37 -8.07
N PHE A 29 -4.92 -4.36 -8.43
CA PHE A 29 -5.24 -3.23 -7.58
C PHE A 29 -6.68 -2.79 -7.84
N ILE A 30 -7.48 -2.63 -6.80
CA ILE A 30 -8.88 -2.20 -6.88
C ILE A 30 -8.97 -0.84 -6.19
N PRO A 31 -9.05 0.27 -6.94
CA PRO A 31 -9.21 1.60 -6.37
C PRO A 31 -10.55 1.72 -5.63
N SER A 32 -10.59 2.56 -4.59
CA SER A 32 -11.81 2.85 -3.83
C SER A 32 -12.95 3.38 -4.69
N SER A 33 -12.64 4.15 -5.75
CA SER A 33 -13.64 4.73 -6.63
C SER A 33 -13.64 4.11 -8.03
N THR A 34 -14.84 3.77 -8.50
CA THR A 34 -15.11 3.53 -9.91
C THR A 34 -15.29 4.88 -10.62
N PRO A 35 -14.71 5.08 -11.81
CA PRO A 35 -14.95 6.30 -12.59
C PRO A 35 -16.45 6.40 -12.91
N GLU A 36 -17.11 7.47 -12.50
CA GLU A 36 -18.47 7.79 -12.98
C GLU A 36 -18.40 8.34 -14.41
N ASN A 37 -19.41 8.05 -15.23
CA ASN A 37 -19.47 8.34 -16.67
C ASN A 37 -18.79 9.66 -17.09
N GLY A 38 -17.60 9.56 -17.67
CA GLY A 38 -16.83 10.69 -18.22
C GLY A 38 -15.89 11.42 -17.24
N ASN A 39 -15.96 11.12 -15.95
CA ASN A 39 -15.07 11.70 -14.94
C ASN A 39 -13.78 10.89 -14.79
N ALA A 40 -12.67 11.61 -14.58
CA ALA A 40 -11.39 10.97 -14.25
C ALA A 40 -11.48 10.29 -12.88
N ARG A 41 -10.88 9.09 -12.77
CA ARG A 41 -10.78 8.36 -11.50
C ARG A 41 -10.08 9.20 -10.43
N GLN A 42 -10.63 9.16 -9.23
CA GLN A 42 -10.07 9.77 -8.03
C GLN A 42 -9.57 8.67 -7.09
N PHE A 43 -8.42 8.90 -6.46
CA PHE A 43 -7.80 7.98 -5.52
C PHE A 43 -7.86 8.59 -4.12
N ASP A 44 -8.35 7.84 -3.14
CA ASP A 44 -8.40 8.31 -1.76
C ASP A 44 -7.09 8.03 -0.99
N TRP A 45 -7.09 8.30 0.32
CA TRP A 45 -5.91 8.08 1.17
C TRP A 45 -5.54 6.61 1.32
N ARG A 46 -6.50 5.68 1.26
CA ARG A 46 -6.23 4.24 1.34
C ARG A 46 -5.58 3.77 0.04
N ASP A 47 -6.10 4.24 -1.08
CA ASP A 47 -5.50 4.00 -2.40
C ASP A 47 -4.05 4.50 -2.43
N LEU A 48 -3.81 5.74 -1.96
CA LEU A 48 -2.46 6.31 -1.91
C LEU A 48 -1.53 5.51 -0.98
N ALA A 49 -2.01 5.09 0.19
CA ALA A 49 -1.22 4.28 1.13
C ALA A 49 -0.82 2.92 0.51
N CYS A 50 -1.77 2.24 -0.13
CA CYS A 50 -1.52 0.98 -0.84
C CYS A 50 -0.48 1.16 -1.96
N LEU A 51 -0.63 2.18 -2.80
CA LEU A 51 0.29 2.45 -3.91
C LEU A 51 1.69 2.85 -3.42
N ALA A 52 1.78 3.59 -2.31
CA ALA A 52 3.06 3.95 -1.70
C ALA A 52 3.79 2.71 -1.14
N VAL A 53 3.06 1.81 -0.48
CA VAL A 53 3.61 0.52 0.00
C VAL A 53 4.07 -0.34 -1.17
N MET A 54 3.25 -0.45 -2.22
CA MET A 54 3.61 -1.18 -3.43
C MET A 54 4.90 -0.62 -4.06
N SER A 55 5.05 0.70 -4.12
CA SER A 55 6.27 1.36 -4.59
C SER A 55 7.49 1.05 -3.72
N ALA A 56 7.33 1.07 -2.39
CA ALA A 56 8.39 0.70 -1.45
C ALA A 56 8.85 -0.76 -1.66
N LEU A 57 7.90 -1.68 -1.84
CA LEU A 57 8.16 -3.11 -2.04
C LEU A 57 8.75 -3.44 -3.42
N ARG A 58 8.45 -2.65 -4.45
CA ARG A 58 8.95 -2.86 -5.82
C ARG A 58 10.48 -2.93 -5.89
N LYS A 59 11.18 -2.24 -4.99
CA LYS A 59 12.66 -2.24 -4.90
C LYS A 59 13.26 -3.58 -4.50
N HIS A 60 12.44 -4.54 -4.05
CA HIS A 60 12.86 -5.82 -3.50
C HIS A 60 12.61 -7.01 -4.45
N SER A 61 12.38 -6.76 -5.75
CA SER A 61 12.24 -7.79 -6.79
C SER A 61 11.17 -8.87 -6.52
N LEU A 62 10.12 -8.51 -5.79
CA LEU A 62 8.95 -9.37 -5.58
C LEU A 62 8.21 -9.63 -6.88
N LEU A 63 7.58 -10.80 -6.99
CA LEU A 63 6.75 -11.13 -8.14
C LEU A 63 5.48 -10.25 -8.13
N ILE A 64 4.97 -9.91 -9.31
CA ILE A 64 3.75 -9.09 -9.46
C ILE A 64 2.56 -9.70 -8.70
N GLY A 65 2.44 -11.04 -8.71
CA GLY A 65 1.37 -11.73 -7.97
C GLY A 65 1.48 -11.54 -6.45
N GLU A 66 2.70 -11.55 -5.90
CA GLU A 66 2.94 -11.35 -4.47
C GLU A 66 2.66 -9.90 -4.06
N LEU A 67 3.09 -8.94 -4.89
CA LEU A 67 2.79 -7.53 -4.69
C LEU A 67 1.27 -7.25 -4.77
N GLY A 68 0.57 -7.87 -5.72
CA GLY A 68 -0.89 -7.76 -5.84
C GLY A 68 -1.60 -8.32 -4.61
N PHE A 69 -1.19 -9.50 -4.14
CA PHE A 69 -1.70 -10.10 -2.90
C PHE A 69 -1.48 -9.17 -1.69
N ILE A 70 -0.25 -8.72 -1.46
CA ILE A 70 0.09 -7.79 -0.36
C ILE A 70 -0.74 -6.51 -0.43
N THR A 71 -0.91 -5.94 -1.62
CA THR A 71 -1.64 -4.68 -1.79
C THR A 71 -3.13 -4.84 -1.52
N SER A 72 -3.72 -5.96 -1.93
CA SER A 72 -5.13 -6.28 -1.65
C SER A 72 -5.37 -6.48 -0.15
N GLU A 73 -4.53 -7.27 0.52
CA GLU A 73 -4.68 -7.55 1.96
C GLU A 73 -4.49 -6.27 2.79
N LEU A 74 -3.50 -5.44 2.43
CA LEU A 74 -3.36 -4.12 3.03
C LEU A 74 -4.60 -3.24 2.81
N ARG A 75 -5.21 -3.31 1.62
CA ARG A 75 -6.39 -2.51 1.32
C ARG A 75 -7.57 -2.90 2.20
N GLU A 76 -7.76 -4.20 2.44
CA GLU A 76 -8.78 -4.73 3.34
C GLU A 76 -8.50 -4.29 4.79
N ASP A 77 -7.27 -4.44 5.28
CA ASP A 77 -6.89 -4.01 6.63
C ASP A 77 -7.12 -2.50 6.86
N LEU A 78 -6.90 -1.67 5.83
CA LEU A 78 -7.13 -0.23 5.90
C LEU A 78 -8.61 0.16 5.95
N GLU A 79 -9.57 -0.70 5.58
CA GLU A 79 -11.01 -0.39 5.66
C GLU A 79 -11.46 -0.14 7.10
N GLY A 80 -10.86 -0.84 8.06
CA GLY A 80 -11.14 -0.67 9.50
C GLY A 80 -10.52 0.57 10.14
N ILE A 81 -9.70 1.33 9.40
CA ILE A 81 -8.98 2.50 9.90
C ILE A 81 -9.61 3.76 9.33
N GLU A 82 -9.95 4.73 10.18
CA GLU A 82 -10.53 6.02 9.74
C GLU A 82 -9.51 6.91 9.02
N GLU A 83 -8.31 7.03 9.58
CA GLU A 83 -7.19 7.79 9.02
C GLU A 83 -5.82 7.33 9.56
N ILE A 84 -4.76 7.57 8.78
CA ILE A 84 -3.38 7.41 9.24
C ILE A 84 -2.96 8.72 9.93
N THR A 85 -2.83 8.67 11.27
CA THR A 85 -2.34 9.82 12.04
C THR A 85 -0.82 9.90 12.04
N ALA A 86 -0.27 11.11 12.19
CA ALA A 86 1.17 11.34 12.14
C ALA A 86 1.95 10.72 13.32
N SER A 87 1.27 10.40 14.42
CA SER A 87 1.88 9.96 15.68
C SER A 87 1.93 8.45 15.89
N VAL A 88 1.28 7.66 15.04
CA VAL A 88 1.19 6.20 15.23
C VAL A 88 1.98 5.50 14.13
N GLY A 89 2.91 4.63 14.54
CA GLY A 89 3.57 3.69 13.64
C GLY A 89 2.57 2.62 13.22
N LEU A 90 2.38 2.45 11.91
CA LEU A 90 1.45 1.49 11.35
C LEU A 90 2.22 0.61 10.36
N TYR A 91 2.35 -0.66 10.70
CA TYR A 91 3.22 -1.58 9.99
C TYR A 91 2.42 -2.69 9.35
N PHE A 92 2.60 -2.86 8.05
CA PHE A 92 2.10 -4.03 7.35
C PHE A 92 3.20 -5.08 7.31
N PHE A 93 2.88 -6.32 7.67
CA PHE A 93 3.81 -7.43 7.59
C PHE A 93 3.30 -8.52 6.65
N CYS A 94 4.24 -9.24 6.06
CA CYS A 94 4.00 -10.50 5.35
C CYS A 94 5.05 -11.51 5.84
N ALA A 95 4.57 -12.56 6.52
CA ALA A 95 5.38 -13.53 7.24
C ALA A 95 5.13 -14.96 6.72
N GLY A 96 6.19 -15.64 6.31
CA GLY A 96 6.17 -17.08 6.08
C GLY A 96 6.71 -17.81 7.31
N TRP A 97 5.89 -18.63 7.98
CA TRP A 97 6.30 -19.30 9.22
C TRP A 97 7.09 -20.59 8.96
N SER A 98 6.73 -21.36 7.92
CA SER A 98 7.43 -22.59 7.54
C SER A 98 7.12 -23.02 6.11
N ASP A 99 7.97 -23.87 5.53
CA ASP A 99 7.76 -24.50 4.22
C ASP A 99 6.47 -25.34 4.12
N ARG A 100 5.82 -25.63 5.26
CA ARG A 100 4.57 -26.41 5.33
C ARG A 100 3.31 -25.55 5.33
N GLN A 101 3.44 -24.24 5.50
CA GLN A 101 2.31 -23.34 5.44
C GLN A 101 2.06 -22.96 3.98
N PRO A 102 0.85 -23.20 3.46
CA PRO A 102 0.57 -23.01 2.03
C PRO A 102 0.52 -21.54 1.61
N SER A 103 0.28 -20.62 2.56
CA SER A 103 0.20 -19.18 2.31
C SER A 103 0.89 -18.39 3.42
N PRO A 104 1.52 -17.24 3.11
CA PRO A 104 2.04 -16.34 4.12
C PRO A 104 0.91 -15.78 5.00
N THR A 105 1.24 -15.43 6.23
CA THR A 105 0.38 -14.61 7.09
C THR A 105 0.69 -13.14 6.84
N VAL A 106 -0.34 -12.36 6.61
CA VAL A 106 -0.24 -10.90 6.48
C VAL A 106 -1.04 -10.22 7.58
N GLY A 107 -0.73 -8.96 7.82
CA GLY A 107 -1.54 -8.13 8.71
C GLY A 107 -0.97 -6.75 8.93
N LEU A 108 -1.87 -5.84 9.28
CA LEU A 108 -1.58 -4.48 9.70
C LEU A 108 -1.58 -4.37 11.23
N VAL A 109 -0.49 -3.89 11.80
CA VAL A 109 -0.30 -3.81 13.25
C VAL A 109 0.22 -2.44 13.67
N ALA A 110 -0.09 -2.05 14.91
CA ALA A 110 0.51 -0.89 15.54
C ALA A 110 1.97 -1.18 15.96
N ASP A 111 2.73 -0.12 16.25
CA ASP A 111 4.14 -0.21 16.66
C ASP A 111 4.37 -1.14 17.86
N GLU A 112 3.50 -1.06 18.88
CA GLU A 112 3.56 -1.88 20.08
C GLU A 112 3.34 -3.37 19.83
N GLU A 113 2.63 -3.73 18.75
CA GLU A 113 2.28 -5.10 18.38
C GLU A 113 3.32 -5.75 17.47
N LEU A 114 4.13 -4.94 16.77
CA LEU A 114 5.17 -5.42 15.86
C LEU A 114 6.17 -6.36 16.55
N ALA A 115 6.55 -6.05 17.79
CA ALA A 115 7.45 -6.87 18.58
C ALA A 115 6.89 -8.28 18.83
N SER A 116 5.57 -8.43 18.93
CA SER A 116 4.91 -9.73 19.09
C SER A 116 5.04 -10.55 17.82
N VAL A 117 4.87 -9.98 16.64
CA VAL A 117 5.09 -10.66 15.35
C VAL A 117 6.54 -11.18 15.25
N LEU A 118 7.52 -10.32 15.57
CA LEU A 118 8.94 -10.66 15.50
C LEU A 118 9.36 -11.81 16.42
N LYS A 119 8.75 -11.91 17.62
CA LYS A 119 9.06 -12.97 18.60
C LYS A 119 8.72 -14.38 18.11
N HIS A 120 7.80 -14.51 17.15
CA HIS A 120 7.40 -15.79 16.58
C HIS A 120 8.41 -16.35 15.56
N ARG A 121 9.47 -15.59 15.21
CA ARG A 121 10.59 -16.03 14.35
C ARG A 121 10.14 -16.63 13.02
N PRO A 122 9.49 -15.84 12.14
CA PRO A 122 9.14 -16.30 10.81
C PRO A 122 10.40 -16.67 10.00
N ALA A 123 10.27 -17.65 9.10
CA ALA A 123 11.33 -18.05 8.19
C ALA A 123 11.63 -16.95 7.16
N THR A 124 10.58 -16.24 6.70
CA THR A 124 10.68 -15.06 5.84
C THR A 124 9.78 -13.97 6.39
N LEU A 125 10.24 -12.72 6.33
CA LEU A 125 9.47 -11.58 6.83
C LEU A 125 9.73 -10.32 6.00
N ILE A 126 8.63 -9.69 5.59
CA ILE A 126 8.60 -8.35 5.02
C ILE A 126 7.84 -7.48 6.00
N ILE A 127 8.38 -6.31 6.33
CA ILE A 127 7.70 -5.27 7.13
C ILE A 127 7.79 -3.96 6.36
N VAL A 128 6.66 -3.27 6.25
CA VAL A 128 6.57 -1.93 5.66
C VAL A 128 5.92 -0.98 6.65
N ASP A 129 6.58 0.15 6.91
CA ASP A 129 5.99 1.27 7.64
C ASP A 129 5.02 2.00 6.69
N VAL A 130 3.75 1.63 6.76
CA VAL A 130 2.66 2.16 5.92
C VAL A 130 2.48 3.65 6.19
N ALA A 131 2.55 4.05 7.46
CA ALA A 131 2.35 5.44 7.84
C ALA A 131 3.45 6.34 7.25
N LYS A 132 4.70 5.89 7.26
CA LYS A 132 5.81 6.61 6.63
C LYS A 132 5.67 6.64 5.11
N ALA A 133 5.41 5.50 4.46
CA ALA A 133 5.24 5.44 3.01
C ALA A 133 4.13 6.40 2.53
N TYR A 134 2.98 6.39 3.22
CA TYR A 134 1.87 7.30 2.94
C TYR A 134 2.28 8.77 3.10
N ARG A 135 2.92 9.14 4.21
CA ARG A 135 3.37 10.54 4.45
C ARG A 135 4.38 11.01 3.41
N GLU A 136 5.29 10.15 2.98
CA GLU A 136 6.26 10.47 1.93
C GLU A 136 5.54 10.72 0.60
N ALA A 137 4.53 9.92 0.25
CA ALA A 137 3.72 10.12 -0.94
C ALA A 137 2.90 11.44 -0.88
N VAL A 138 2.24 11.73 0.25
CA VAL A 138 1.50 13.00 0.43
C VAL A 138 2.42 14.22 0.31
N ARG A 139 3.63 14.14 0.86
CA ARG A 139 4.64 15.21 0.74
C ARG A 139 5.06 15.41 -0.71
N ALA A 140 5.26 14.33 -1.46
CA ALA A 140 5.60 14.41 -2.88
C ALA A 140 4.51 15.13 -3.68
N ILE A 141 3.24 14.79 -3.45
CA ILE A 141 2.11 15.48 -4.12
C ILE A 141 2.06 16.96 -3.75
N THR A 142 2.26 17.29 -2.47
CA THR A 142 2.18 18.69 -2.00
C THR A 142 3.31 19.53 -2.60
N ALA A 143 4.53 18.97 -2.66
CA ALA A 143 5.68 19.65 -3.26
C ALA A 143 5.47 19.94 -4.76
N GLN A 144 4.73 19.08 -5.48
CA GLN A 144 4.38 19.30 -6.89
C GLN A 144 3.36 20.41 -7.11
N ALA A 145 2.51 20.69 -6.12
CA ALA A 145 1.50 21.75 -6.21
C ALA A 145 2.08 23.16 -6.00
N ASP A 146 3.29 23.23 -5.41
CA ASP A 146 4.00 24.49 -5.11
C ASP A 146 4.98 24.90 -6.23
N ASP A 147 5.21 24.04 -7.23
CA ASP A 147 6.06 24.26 -8.43
C ASP A 147 5.25 24.77 -9.64
#